data_AF-A0A3B7QYA6-F1
#
_entry.id   AF-A0A3B7QYA6-F1
#
_cell.length_a   1.000
_cell.length_b   1.000
_cell.length_c   1.000
_cell.angle_alpha   90.00
_cell.angle_beta   90.00
_cell.angle_gamma   90.00
#
_symmetry.space_group_name_H-M   'P 1'
#
loop_
_entity.id
_entity.type
_entity.pdbx_description
1 polymer ?
#
loop_
_entity_poly.entity_id
_entity_poly.type
_entity_poly.pdbx_seq_one_letter_code
_entity_poly.pdbx_strand_id
1 'polypeptide(L)'
;MVYTKRRFAAELLAELERDLAEAEPPFSIIRLARWASTKHFQYQGRFEDGLNDSIMTIMLMEDGPEFELDINQIRILAEELLCPTKLKSN
;
A
#
# COMPACT_ATOMS: atom_id res chain seq x y z
N MET A 1 -12.63 -2.00 9.96
CA MET A 1 -13.90 -1.24 9.87
C MET A 1 -13.84 -0.36 8.63
N VAL A 2 -14.70 -0.62 7.64
CA VAL A 2 -14.68 0.07 6.33
C VAL A 2 -15.18 1.51 6.48
N TYR A 3 -14.49 2.46 5.87
CA TYR A 3 -14.97 3.84 5.79
C TYR A 3 -16.00 3.95 4.68
N THR A 4 -17.25 4.22 5.04
CA THR A 4 -18.39 4.20 4.11
C THR A 4 -18.88 5.61 3.79
N LYS A 5 -19.59 5.75 2.67
CA LYS A 5 -20.26 7.00 2.27
C LYS A 5 -21.16 7.56 3.39
N ARG A 6 -21.86 6.68 4.12
CA ARG A 6 -22.72 7.08 5.25
C ARG A 6 -21.91 7.68 6.40
N ARG A 7 -20.75 7.10 6.72
CA ARG A 7 -19.87 7.63 7.75
C ARG A 7 -19.24 8.96 7.34
N PHE A 8 -18.80 9.07 6.10
CA PHE A 8 -18.31 10.34 5.55
C PHE A 8 -19.36 11.46 5.65
N ALA A 9 -20.61 11.18 5.28
CA ALA A 9 -21.70 12.16 5.36
C ALA A 9 -21.97 12.62 6.80
N ALA A 10 -21.96 11.69 7.77
CA ALA A 10 -22.13 12.03 9.18
C ALA A 10 -20.98 12.88 9.72
N GLU A 11 -19.73 12.55 9.36
CA GLU A 11 -18.56 13.33 9.79
C GLU A 11 -18.51 14.71 9.12
N LEU A 12 -18.96 14.84 7.86
CA LEU A 12 -19.07 16.12 7.16
C LEU A 12 -20.11 17.05 7.80
N LEU A 13 -21.29 16.53 8.15
CA LEU A 13 -22.33 17.33 8.82
C LEU A 13 -21.82 17.89 10.17
N ALA A 14 -21.14 17.06 10.96
CA ALA A 14 -20.56 17.50 12.23
C ALA A 14 -19.48 18.59 12.04
N GLU A 15 -18.66 18.50 10.98
CA GLU A 15 -17.64 19.51 10.70
C GLU A 15 -18.27 20.83 10.22
N LEU A 16 -19.32 20.77 9.42
CA LEU A 16 -20.10 21.96 9.00
C LEU A 16 -20.75 22.65 10.20
N GLU A 17 -21.37 21.89 11.10
CA GLU A 17 -21.97 22.42 12.33
C GLU A 17 -20.92 23.08 13.25
N ARG A 18 -19.72 22.49 13.34
CA ARG A 18 -18.60 23.07 14.11
C ARG A 18 -18.09 24.38 13.51
N ASP A 19 -17.88 24.42 12.20
CA ASP A 19 -17.35 25.63 11.53
C ASP A 19 -18.35 26.80 11.63
N LEU A 20 -19.66 26.50 11.58
CA LEU A 20 -20.73 27.47 11.82
C LEU A 20 -20.79 27.98 13.26
N ALA A 21 -20.40 27.16 14.25
CA ALA A 21 -20.48 27.52 15.67
C ALA A 21 -19.21 28.21 16.20
N GLU A 22 -18.03 27.92 15.64
CA GLU A 22 -16.74 28.30 16.24
C GLU A 22 -15.94 29.32 15.42
N ALA A 23 -16.27 29.61 14.16
CA ALA A 23 -15.44 30.42 13.28
C ALA A 23 -16.00 31.84 13.01
N GLU A 24 -15.12 32.84 13.00
CA GLU A 24 -15.33 34.07 12.23
C GLU A 24 -14.34 34.10 11.05
N PRO A 25 -14.82 34.15 9.78
CA PRO A 25 -16.21 34.05 9.36
C PRO A 25 -16.79 32.63 9.60
N PRO A 26 -18.12 32.50 9.77
CA PRO A 26 -18.83 31.26 10.17
C PRO A 26 -18.77 30.13 9.13
N PHE A 27 -17.99 30.30 8.07
CA PHE A 27 -17.82 29.29 7.06
C PHE A 27 -16.48 29.45 6.34
N SER A 28 -15.61 28.46 6.44
CA SER A 28 -14.30 28.43 5.81
C SER A 28 -14.19 27.24 4.86
N ILE A 29 -14.45 27.49 3.57
CA ILE A 29 -14.30 26.51 2.49
C ILE A 29 -12.90 25.85 2.51
N ILE A 30 -11.86 26.62 2.85
CA ILE A 30 -10.48 26.14 2.91
C ILE A 30 -10.30 25.11 4.04
N ARG A 31 -10.92 25.31 5.21
CA ARG A 31 -10.85 24.35 6.32
C ARG A 31 -11.55 23.05 5.96
N LEU A 32 -12.75 23.13 5.39
CA LEU A 32 -13.50 21.95 4.93
C LEU A 32 -12.74 21.16 3.86
N ALA A 33 -12.12 21.86 2.90
CA ALA A 33 -11.30 21.22 1.88
C ALA A 33 -10.08 20.50 2.47
N ARG A 34 -9.41 21.09 3.48
CA ARG A 34 -8.30 20.46 4.20
C ARG A 34 -8.75 19.23 4.98
N TRP A 35 -9.84 19.34 5.74
CA TRP A 35 -10.43 18.22 6.46
C TRP A 35 -10.77 17.05 5.52
N ALA A 36 -11.45 17.34 4.41
CA ALA A 36 -11.84 16.32 3.43
C ALA A 36 -10.61 15.63 2.81
N SER A 37 -9.57 16.40 2.51
CA SER A 37 -8.29 15.88 2.03
C SER A 37 -7.62 14.98 3.05
N THR A 38 -7.57 15.37 4.33
CA THR A 38 -7.02 14.54 5.41
C THR A 38 -7.80 13.23 5.55
N LYS A 39 -9.14 13.26 5.50
CA LYS A 39 -9.97 12.06 5.52
C LYS A 39 -9.68 11.16 4.31
N HIS A 40 -9.58 11.75 3.12
CA HIS A 40 -9.20 11.03 1.92
C HIS A 40 -7.87 10.30 2.11
N PHE A 41 -6.79 10.99 2.48
CA PHE A 41 -5.49 10.34 2.71
C PHE A 41 -5.53 9.29 3.83
N GLN A 42 -6.24 9.55 4.92
CA GLN A 42 -6.34 8.63 6.06
C GLN A 42 -7.05 7.31 5.73
N TYR A 43 -7.98 7.34 4.77
CA TYR A 43 -8.78 6.17 4.39
C TYR A 43 -8.39 5.58 3.02
N GLN A 44 -7.76 6.36 2.14
CA GLN A 44 -7.12 5.89 0.91
C GLN A 44 -5.77 5.22 1.20
N GLY A 45 -5.03 5.62 2.23
CA GLY A 45 -3.89 4.83 2.74
C GLY A 45 -4.29 3.48 3.34
N ARG A 46 -5.59 3.18 3.41
CA ARG A 46 -6.17 1.89 3.86
C ARG A 46 -6.89 1.17 2.71
N PHE A 47 -6.52 1.43 1.45
CA PHE A 47 -6.96 0.61 0.33
C PHE A 47 -6.41 -0.80 0.54
N GLU A 48 -7.33 -1.67 0.97
CA GLU A 48 -7.27 -3.13 1.10
C GLU A 48 -6.11 -3.72 1.90
N ASP A 49 -6.43 -4.39 3.00
CA ASP A 49 -5.52 -5.33 3.66
C ASP A 49 -4.99 -6.29 2.58
N GLY A 50 -3.69 -6.22 2.27
CA GLY A 50 -3.02 -7.02 1.23
C GLY A 50 -2.70 -6.31 -0.09
N LEU A 51 -3.11 -5.05 -0.30
CA LEU A 51 -2.73 -4.30 -1.50
C LEU A 51 -1.22 -4.00 -1.52
N ASN A 52 -0.64 -3.62 -0.38
CA ASN A 52 0.81 -3.44 -0.25
C ASN A 52 1.57 -4.74 -0.54
N ASP A 53 1.05 -5.87 -0.07
CA ASP A 53 1.67 -7.18 -0.33
C ASP A 53 1.59 -7.55 -1.81
N SER A 54 0.47 -7.20 -2.47
CA SER A 54 0.28 -7.40 -3.91
C SER A 54 1.20 -6.50 -4.73
N ILE A 55 1.37 -5.23 -4.36
CA ILE A 55 2.31 -4.30 -4.99
C ILE A 55 3.75 -4.80 -4.81
N MET A 56 4.12 -5.21 -3.59
CA MET A 56 5.44 -5.77 -3.30
C MET A 56 5.70 -7.05 -4.12
N THR A 57 4.69 -7.91 -4.25
CA THR A 57 4.80 -9.14 -5.06
C THR A 57 5.02 -8.81 -6.53
N ILE A 58 4.31 -7.82 -7.08
CA ILE A 58 4.49 -7.39 -8.47
C ILE A 58 5.89 -6.81 -8.67
N MET A 59 6.39 -5.97 -7.75
CA MET A 59 7.75 -5.42 -7.83
C MET A 59 8.81 -6.52 -7.79
N LEU A 60 8.66 -7.52 -6.91
CA LEU A 60 9.56 -8.67 -6.85
C LEU A 60 9.52 -9.54 -8.12
N MET A 61 8.39 -9.57 -8.84
CA MET A 61 8.25 -10.26 -10.12
C MET A 61 8.81 -9.48 -11.30
N GLU A 62 8.72 -8.15 -11.28
CA GLU A 62 9.25 -7.27 -12.33
C GLU A 62 10.77 -7.12 -12.24
N ASP A 63 11.30 -6.91 -11.04
CA ASP A 63 12.74 -6.77 -10.83
C ASP A 63 13.44 -8.14 -10.93
N GLY A 64 12.74 -9.22 -10.55
CA GLY A 64 13.30 -10.56 -10.48
C GLY A 64 14.49 -10.65 -9.52
N PRO A 65 14.99 -11.85 -9.23
CA PRO A 65 16.30 -11.99 -8.61
C PRO A 65 17.39 -11.51 -9.58
N GLU A 66 18.08 -10.42 -9.24
CA GLU A 66 19.36 -10.10 -9.85
C GLU A 66 20.38 -11.16 -9.42
N PHE A 67 20.64 -12.12 -10.30
CA PHE A 67 21.73 -13.07 -10.10
C PHE A 67 23.02 -12.46 -10.64
N GLU A 68 24.03 -12.31 -9.78
CA GLU A 68 25.41 -12.00 -10.20
C GLU A 68 26.04 -13.13 -11.04
N LEU A 69 25.35 -14.28 -11.13
CA LEU A 69 25.76 -15.47 -11.84
C LEU A 69 25.28 -15.42 -13.30
N ASP A 70 26.14 -15.85 -14.22
CA ASP A 70 25.72 -16.05 -15.60
C ASP A 70 24.73 -17.22 -15.73
N ILE A 71 24.05 -17.31 -16.88
CA ILE A 71 22.99 -18.31 -17.11
C ILE A 71 23.47 -19.77 -16.98
N ASN A 72 24.76 -20.05 -17.22
CA ASN A 72 25.32 -21.39 -17.07
C ASN A 72 25.59 -21.68 -15.59
N GLN A 73 26.07 -20.70 -14.83
CA GLN A 73 26.28 -20.81 -13.39
C GLN A 73 24.95 -20.99 -12.64
N ILE A 74 23.89 -20.27 -13.05
CA ILE A 74 22.53 -20.47 -12.53
C ILE A 74 22.03 -21.89 -12.82
N ARG A 75 22.30 -22.42 -14.02
CA ARG A 75 21.92 -23.78 -14.40
C ARG A 75 22.62 -24.83 -13.55
N ILE A 76 23.92 -24.69 -13.34
CA ILE A 76 24.71 -25.61 -12.49
C ILE A 76 24.18 -25.57 -11.06
N LEU A 77 23.95 -24.38 -10.50
CA LEU A 77 23.39 -24.22 -9.16
C LEU A 77 22.00 -24.87 -9.04
N ALA A 78 21.15 -24.72 -10.05
CA ALA A 78 19.84 -25.37 -10.08
C ALA A 78 19.95 -26.90 -10.13
N GLU A 79 20.88 -27.44 -10.92
CA GLU A 79 21.16 -28.88 -10.98
C GLU A 79 21.68 -29.44 -9.66
N GLU A 80 22.54 -28.69 -8.95
CA GLU A 80 23.05 -29.03 -7.62
C GLU A 80 21.96 -29.03 -6.55
N LEU A 81 21.06 -28.04 -6.57
CA LEU A 81 19.93 -27.95 -5.64
C LEU A 81 18.88 -29.05 -5.88
N LEU A 82 18.66 -29.44 -7.13
CA LEU A 82 17.74 -30.52 -7.50
C LEU A 82 18.32 -31.92 -7.23
N CYS A 83 19.64 -32.08 -7.22
CA CYS A 83 20.28 -33.38 -7.02
C CYS A 83 21.56 -33.27 -6.15
N PRO A 84 21.43 -33.18 -4.81
CA PRO A 84 22.52 -32.85 -3.88
C PRO A 84 23.67 -33.88 -3.79
N THR A 85 23.58 -35.02 -4.48
CA THR A 85 24.40 -36.22 -4.22
C THR A 85 25.45 -36.56 -5.28
N LYS A 86 25.65 -35.78 -6.35
CA LYS A 86 26.56 -36.17 -7.45
C LYS A 86 28.02 -35.66 -7.36
N LEU A 87 28.47 -35.10 -6.24
CA LEU A 87 29.85 -34.62 -6.07
C LEU A 87 30.57 -35.13 -4.82
N LYS A 88 30.17 -36.30 -4.29
CA LYS A 88 31.01 -37.07 -3.35
C LYS A 88 31.30 -38.46 -3.90
N SER A 89 32.09 -38.51 -4.96
CA SER A 89 32.82 -39.72 -5.34
C SER A 89 34.12 -39.28 -5.99
N ASN A 90 35.14 -39.15 -5.13
CA ASN A 90 36.53 -39.40 -5.50
C ASN A 90 36.68 -40.87 -5.86
#